data_AF-A0A9D2CTW9-F1
#
_entry.id   AF-A0A9D2CTW9-F1
#
_cell.length_a   1.000
_cell.length_b   1.000
_cell.length_c   1.000
_cell.angle_alpha   90.00
_cell.angle_beta   90.00
_cell.angle_gamma   90.00
#
_symmetry.space_group_name_H-M   'P 1'
#
loop_
_entity.id
_entity.type
_entity.pdbx_description
1 polymer ?
#
loop_
_entity_poly.entity_id
_entity_poly.type
_entity_poly.pdbx_seq_one_letter_code
_entity_poly.pdbx_strand_id
1 'polypeptide(L)'
;MQMIDDFEKEIECIYKGETYSVRDNGAVMRHSRTGKRHRSIDNNWTFGKYNDKTGYAEIAGERVHRIVATAFHGAAPNPQYVVDHIDTNRRNNRPENLRWITKLENAILNPITAKKIVLCCGSIEEFLRDPSKLQQSYEDRDFEWMRAVSKEEAATSLERLLSWAKSDKFPSGGALGEWIYRRRSPQNNSKHVEEYAIFPSETLNTALNEREAKKQIAKPVKISKTNPFNFPRTKEPDSDNAVIMYRTSGELFGMLKTQLELEKKLKLPDIILPVGKGMVVKTAWIEEYIDSNYCYEGKSRIPKSIILRCKDSYVALLIRIKASVDEKEKSRLQGEGFNIVEIDLSWAKDGVTESEMKYILQTDITKKRWIYHEQLQKAKEALLKICEPTVSSGKGVFHSYFACPIYLKSVQDIECLYCNYRYRIGKDDEEATCNSGYCFGKARVNTYQELLSITDVEKENERIVGITYNDNGKTVVKKFDENGVLPGKTLFQLWRERTDDKLIAHNIYSDWYVFIEEDPIMCFNKTKNVYGKLGRSVKELENKTIRQIFNFDSNCWEIVKK
;
A
#
# COMPACT_ATOMS: atom_id res chain seq x y z
N MET A 1 23.86 30.34 22.21
CA MET A 1 23.19 29.74 23.38
C MET A 1 22.74 28.36 22.95
N GLN A 2 23.15 27.28 23.63
CA GLN A 2 22.92 25.92 23.15
C GLN A 2 21.41 25.63 23.18
N MET A 3 20.79 25.37 22.02
CA MET A 3 19.36 24.97 21.92
C MET A 3 19.01 23.76 22.79
N ILE A 4 20.01 23.02 23.26
CA ILE A 4 19.84 21.83 24.09
C ILE A 4 19.30 22.15 25.49
N ASP A 5 19.61 23.35 26.01
CA ASP A 5 19.21 23.81 27.34
C ASP A 5 17.97 24.72 27.30
N ASP A 6 17.37 24.91 26.12
CA ASP A 6 16.10 25.60 25.94
C ASP A 6 14.95 24.59 26.01
N PHE A 7 14.50 24.28 27.23
CA PHE A 7 13.43 23.31 27.53
C PHE A 7 12.62 23.75 28.76
N GLU A 8 11.37 23.30 28.86
CA GLU A 8 10.51 23.58 30.04
C GLU A 8 10.25 22.31 30.87
N LYS A 9 10.23 21.14 30.22
CA LYS A 9 9.94 19.85 30.84
C LYS A 9 11.00 18.81 30.55
N GLU A 10 11.34 18.03 31.57
CA GLU A 10 12.20 16.87 31.50
C GLU A 10 11.50 15.67 32.15
N ILE A 11 11.54 14.50 31.50
CA ILE A 11 10.85 13.28 31.94
C ILE A 11 11.79 12.09 31.73
N GLU A 12 11.79 11.13 32.67
CA GLU A 12 12.49 9.86 32.52
C GLU A 12 11.59 8.79 31.87
N CYS A 13 12.14 8.00 30.95
CA CYS A 13 11.44 6.86 30.36
C CYS A 13 12.34 5.64 30.16
N ILE A 14 11.71 4.46 30.12
CA ILE A 14 12.37 3.21 29.73
C ILE A 14 12.00 2.92 28.28
N TYR A 15 13.01 2.78 27.42
CA TYR A 15 12.82 2.43 26.02
C TYR A 15 13.75 1.28 25.64
N LYS A 16 13.16 0.15 25.19
CA LYS A 16 13.87 -1.08 24.82
C LYS A 16 14.90 -1.57 25.87
N GLY A 17 14.54 -1.45 27.15
CA GLY A 17 15.38 -1.91 28.26
C GLY A 17 16.57 -0.99 28.61
N GLU A 18 16.61 0.22 28.07
CA GLU A 18 17.53 1.29 28.47
C GLU A 18 16.73 2.46 29.09
N THR A 19 17.33 3.15 30.05
CA THR A 19 16.74 4.32 30.72
C THR A 19 17.21 5.61 30.04
N TYR A 20 16.30 6.55 29.83
CA TYR A 20 16.56 7.84 29.20
C TYR A 20 15.93 8.98 29.99
N SER A 21 16.62 10.11 30.12
CA SER A 21 15.99 11.42 30.36
C SER A 21 15.68 12.09 29.02
N VAL A 22 14.51 12.71 28.91
CA VAL A 22 14.00 13.30 27.68
C VAL A 22 13.44 14.70 27.97
N ARG A 23 13.88 15.69 27.20
CA ARG A 23 13.40 17.08 27.27
C ARG A 23 12.33 17.36 26.21
N ASP A 24 11.44 18.31 26.48
CA ASP A 24 10.38 18.73 25.55
C ASP A 24 10.88 19.50 24.30
N ASN A 25 12.14 19.89 24.28
CA ASN A 25 12.81 20.35 23.07
C ASN A 25 13.27 19.20 22.15
N GLY A 26 13.09 17.95 22.56
CA GLY A 26 13.47 16.74 21.82
C GLY A 26 14.89 16.24 22.09
N ALA A 27 15.61 16.84 23.05
CA ALA A 27 16.90 16.32 23.49
C ALA A 27 16.72 15.08 24.37
N VAL A 28 17.64 14.12 24.25
CA VAL A 28 17.65 12.87 25.00
C VAL A 28 19.01 12.63 25.63
N MET A 29 19.01 11.99 26.80
CA MET A 29 20.20 11.53 27.49
C MET A 29 19.99 10.08 27.91
N ARG A 30 20.83 9.17 27.39
CA ARG A 30 20.80 7.75 27.77
C ARG A 30 21.60 7.54 29.06
N HIS A 31 21.02 6.87 30.04
CA HIS A 31 21.69 6.64 31.33
C HIS A 31 22.63 5.45 31.25
N SER A 32 23.65 5.47 32.12
CA SER A 32 24.54 4.32 32.32
C SER A 32 23.81 3.17 33.01
N ARG A 33 24.10 1.94 32.61
CA ARG A 33 23.56 0.74 33.28
C ARG A 33 24.24 0.54 34.64
N THR A 34 23.45 0.39 35.71
CA THR A 34 23.94 0.13 37.06
C THR A 34 24.84 -1.12 37.10
N GLY A 35 26.03 -0.99 37.68
CA GLY A 35 27.00 -2.10 37.83
C GLY A 35 27.69 -2.57 36.54
N LYS A 36 27.52 -1.86 35.42
CA LYS A 36 28.19 -2.18 34.15
C LYS A 36 29.15 -1.05 33.73
N ARG A 37 30.10 -1.38 32.85
CA ARG A 37 31.06 -0.41 32.31
C ARG A 37 30.35 0.74 31.59
N HIS A 38 30.76 1.97 31.91
CA HIS A 38 30.28 3.20 31.27
C HIS A 38 30.58 3.20 29.77
N ARG A 39 29.63 3.66 28.96
CA ARG A 39 29.79 3.80 27.50
C ARG A 39 29.97 5.27 27.15
N SER A 40 30.75 5.55 26.10
CA SER A 40 31.18 6.90 25.73
C SER A 40 30.06 7.95 25.54
N ILE A 41 28.85 7.53 25.16
CA ILE A 41 27.71 8.42 24.90
C ILE A 41 26.68 8.46 26.05
N ASP A 42 26.89 7.68 27.11
CA ASP A 42 25.97 7.63 28.25
C ASP A 42 26.16 8.90 29.12
N ASN A 43 25.07 9.38 29.70
CA ASN A 43 24.97 10.58 30.54
C ASN A 43 25.34 11.91 29.84
N ASN A 44 25.23 11.96 28.51
CA ASN A 44 25.40 13.18 27.73
C ASN A 44 24.08 13.57 27.04
N TRP A 45 23.67 14.82 27.17
CA TRP A 45 22.54 15.37 26.43
C TRP A 45 22.87 15.49 24.95
N THR A 46 21.95 15.04 24.09
CA THR A 46 22.10 15.16 22.64
C THR A 46 20.75 15.19 21.93
N PHE A 47 20.69 15.82 20.76
CA PHE A 47 19.58 15.63 19.81
C PHE A 47 19.73 14.34 18.97
N GLY A 48 20.81 13.58 19.18
CA GLY A 48 21.20 12.43 18.38
C GLY A 48 22.03 12.81 17.16
N LYS A 49 22.58 11.79 16.48
CA LYS A 49 23.28 11.94 15.20
C LYS A 49 22.30 11.67 14.06
N TYR A 50 22.21 12.58 13.09
CA TYR A 50 21.35 12.40 11.93
C TYR A 50 21.91 11.32 11.00
N ASN A 51 21.02 10.46 10.50
CA ASN A 51 21.32 9.42 9.53
C ASN A 51 21.03 9.93 8.11
N ASP A 52 22.06 10.08 7.28
CA ASP A 52 21.94 10.67 5.94
C ASP A 52 21.08 9.85 4.97
N LYS A 53 20.81 8.57 5.26
CA LYS A 53 19.93 7.72 4.44
C LYS A 53 18.46 7.88 4.82
N THR A 54 18.17 8.17 6.10
CA THR A 54 16.79 8.17 6.61
C THR A 54 16.31 9.55 7.07
N GLY A 55 17.21 10.51 7.26
CA GLY A 55 16.94 11.84 7.80
C GLY A 55 16.61 11.87 9.30
N TYR A 56 16.51 10.72 9.97
CA TYR A 56 16.18 10.65 11.39
C TYR A 56 17.42 10.80 12.27
N ALA A 57 17.24 11.41 13.45
CA ALA A 57 18.26 11.41 14.50
C ALA A 57 18.27 10.07 15.25
N GLU A 58 19.46 9.56 15.53
CA GLU A 58 19.70 8.30 16.22
C GLU A 58 20.68 8.47 17.40
N ILE A 59 20.43 7.75 18.49
CA ILE A 59 21.33 7.58 19.63
C ILE A 59 21.48 6.09 19.91
N ALA A 60 22.73 5.58 19.92
CA ALA A 60 23.01 4.16 20.11
C ALA A 60 22.24 3.20 19.16
N GLY A 61 21.93 3.65 17.93
CA GLY A 61 21.14 2.89 16.95
C GLY A 61 19.62 2.99 17.12
N GLU A 62 19.13 3.73 18.12
CA GLU A 62 17.71 3.95 18.37
C GLU A 62 17.28 5.35 17.92
N ARG A 63 16.07 5.45 17.31
CA ARG A 63 15.56 6.70 16.74
C ARG A 63 15.05 7.63 17.85
N VAL A 64 15.58 8.85 17.89
CA VAL A 64 15.30 9.84 18.94
C VAL A 64 13.81 10.17 19.04
N HIS A 65 13.12 10.41 17.93
CA HIS A 65 11.68 10.70 17.94
C HIS A 65 10.83 9.59 18.59
N ARG A 66 11.27 8.32 18.55
CA ARG A 66 10.54 7.23 19.22
C ARG A 66 10.73 7.28 20.73
N ILE A 67 11.94 7.60 21.18
CA ILE A 67 12.26 7.78 22.60
C ILE A 67 11.44 8.96 23.14
N VAL A 68 11.43 10.09 22.42
CA VAL A 68 10.65 11.27 22.81
C VAL A 68 9.15 10.98 22.85
N ALA A 69 8.60 10.35 21.81
CA ALA A 69 7.19 9.96 21.78
C ALA A 69 6.85 8.98 22.93
N THR A 70 7.73 8.03 23.24
CA THR A 70 7.52 7.13 24.40
C THR A 70 7.51 7.88 25.73
N ALA A 71 8.37 8.89 25.91
CA ALA A 71 8.42 9.65 27.16
C ALA A 71 7.18 10.54 27.37
N PHE A 72 6.74 11.25 26.33
CA PHE A 72 5.69 12.28 26.46
C PHE A 72 4.28 11.78 26.10
N HIS A 73 4.17 10.81 25.18
CA HIS A 73 2.88 10.25 24.73
C HIS A 73 2.65 8.82 25.20
N GLY A 74 3.58 8.27 25.99
CA GLY A 74 3.55 6.89 26.43
C GLY A 74 3.97 5.90 25.35
N ALA A 75 4.03 4.61 25.73
CA ALA A 75 4.35 3.54 24.81
C ALA A 75 3.36 3.49 23.64
N ALA A 76 3.86 3.10 22.46
CA ALA A 76 3.02 2.91 21.28
C ALA A 76 1.83 1.98 21.62
N PRO A 77 0.57 2.37 21.32
CA PRO A 77 -0.61 1.58 21.70
C PRO A 77 -0.61 0.15 21.13
N ASN A 78 0.02 -0.04 19.96
CA ASN A 78 0.26 -1.34 19.36
C ASN A 78 1.56 -1.33 18.52
N PRO A 79 2.10 -2.51 18.12
CA PRO A 79 3.34 -2.59 17.33
C PRO A 79 3.29 -2.00 15.91
N GLN A 80 2.09 -1.81 15.34
CA GLN A 80 1.88 -1.23 14.01
C GLN A 80 1.96 0.31 14.01
N TYR A 81 1.84 0.94 15.18
CA TYR A 81 1.99 2.39 15.33
C TYR A 81 3.44 2.81 15.04
N VAL A 82 3.56 3.80 14.18
CA VAL A 82 4.78 4.55 13.90
C VAL A 82 4.64 5.95 14.47
N VAL A 83 5.76 6.64 14.66
CA VAL A 83 5.72 8.06 15.01
C VAL A 83 5.61 8.88 13.73
N ASP A 84 4.59 9.73 13.66
CA ASP A 84 4.43 10.74 12.64
C ASP A 84 4.93 12.10 13.15
N HIS A 85 5.63 12.81 12.27
CA HIS A 85 6.00 14.21 12.44
C HIS A 85 4.91 15.04 11.76
N ILE A 86 4.11 15.75 12.54
CA ILE A 86 2.92 16.48 12.05
C ILE A 86 3.33 17.48 10.95
N ASP A 87 4.46 18.16 11.11
CA ASP A 87 5.04 19.08 10.13
C ASP A 87 5.83 18.42 8.99
N THR A 88 5.96 17.10 9.00
CA THR A 88 6.77 16.29 8.08
C THR A 88 8.29 16.58 8.11
N ASN A 89 8.78 17.35 9.09
CA ASN A 89 10.19 17.62 9.32
C ASN A 89 10.76 16.62 10.34
N ARG A 90 11.55 15.66 9.86
CA ARG A 90 12.15 14.58 10.68
C ARG A 90 13.17 15.08 11.71
N ARG A 91 13.59 16.34 11.62
CA ARG A 91 14.51 16.98 12.59
C ARG A 91 13.78 17.73 13.70
N ASN A 92 12.46 17.93 13.62
CA ASN A 92 11.66 18.54 14.67
C ASN A 92 11.10 17.45 15.61
N ASN A 93 11.88 17.04 16.60
CA ASN A 93 11.51 15.96 17.53
C ASN A 93 10.76 16.44 18.78
N ARG A 94 10.23 17.67 18.79
CA ARG A 94 9.45 18.19 19.92
C ARG A 94 8.18 17.36 20.13
N PRO A 95 7.78 16.99 21.36
CA PRO A 95 6.63 16.12 21.61
C PRO A 95 5.35 16.59 20.94
N GLU A 96 5.07 17.90 20.94
CA GLU A 96 3.89 18.49 20.30
C GLU A 96 3.84 18.30 18.77
N ASN A 97 4.99 18.03 18.14
CA ASN A 97 5.08 17.70 16.70
C ASN A 97 5.00 16.19 16.43
N LEU A 98 5.00 15.35 17.48
CA LEU A 98 5.00 13.89 17.36
C LEU A 98 3.64 13.31 17.74
N ARG A 99 3.22 12.27 17.01
CA ARG A 99 2.05 11.46 17.40
C ARG A 99 2.22 10.01 16.99
N TRP A 100 1.63 9.10 17.77
CA TRP A 100 1.50 7.71 17.37
C TRP A 100 0.38 7.60 16.33
N ILE A 101 0.71 7.09 15.14
CA ILE A 101 -0.26 6.80 14.08
C ILE A 101 0.14 5.54 13.32
N THR A 102 -0.77 4.84 12.65
CA THR A 102 -0.40 3.79 11.69
C THR A 102 0.08 4.40 10.37
N LYS A 103 0.80 3.63 9.54
CA LYS A 103 1.26 4.11 8.22
C LYS A 103 0.09 4.55 7.33
N LEU A 104 -1.02 3.83 7.39
CA LEU A 104 -2.23 4.12 6.64
C LEU A 104 -2.89 5.41 7.12
N GLU A 105 -3.08 5.54 8.43
CA GLU A 105 -3.62 6.75 9.02
C GLU A 105 -2.72 7.96 8.72
N ASN A 106 -1.39 7.84 8.70
CA ASN A 106 -0.52 8.95 8.28
C ASN A 106 -0.79 9.37 6.83
N ALA A 107 -0.90 8.40 5.92
CA ALA A 107 -1.17 8.65 4.51
C ALA A 107 -2.50 9.40 4.27
N ILE A 108 -3.50 9.19 5.14
CA ILE A 108 -4.84 9.76 5.00
C ILE A 108 -5.02 11.04 5.84
N LEU A 109 -4.58 11.02 7.10
CA LEU A 109 -4.89 12.05 8.10
C LEU A 109 -3.85 13.18 8.18
N ASN A 110 -2.65 13.02 7.63
CA ASN A 110 -1.69 14.12 7.51
C ASN A 110 -1.88 14.80 6.14
N PRO A 111 -2.44 16.02 6.06
CA PRO A 111 -2.73 16.68 4.78
C PRO A 111 -1.50 16.90 3.91
N ILE A 112 -0.34 17.13 4.54
CA ILE A 112 0.93 17.37 3.86
C ILE A 112 1.43 16.06 3.25
N THR A 113 1.39 14.96 4.01
CA THR A 113 1.71 13.61 3.53
C THR A 113 0.76 13.17 2.41
N ALA A 114 -0.54 13.35 2.61
CA ALA A 114 -1.58 13.03 1.63
C ALA A 114 -1.36 13.80 0.31
N LYS A 115 -1.06 15.10 0.36
CA LYS A 115 -0.76 15.90 -0.83
C LYS A 115 0.49 15.39 -1.56
N LYS A 116 1.56 15.05 -0.83
CA LYS A 116 2.78 14.45 -1.41
C LYS A 116 2.46 13.10 -2.09
N ILE A 117 1.64 12.26 -1.47
CA ILE A 117 1.17 10.99 -2.04
C ILE A 117 0.40 11.23 -3.33
N VAL A 118 -0.58 12.15 -3.32
CA VAL A 118 -1.37 12.51 -4.51
C VAL A 118 -0.47 13.01 -5.63
N LEU A 119 0.53 13.84 -5.32
CA LEU A 119 1.48 14.33 -6.33
C LEU A 119 2.34 13.21 -6.93
N CYS A 120 2.76 12.23 -6.12
CA CYS A 120 3.61 11.13 -6.59
C CYS A 120 2.82 10.02 -7.29
N CYS A 121 1.65 9.65 -6.74
CA CYS A 121 0.87 8.47 -7.13
C CYS A 121 -0.39 8.83 -7.95
N GLY A 122 -0.66 10.12 -8.17
CA GLY A 122 -1.86 10.63 -8.84
C GLY A 122 -3.09 10.73 -7.91
N SER A 123 -3.30 9.76 -7.02
CA SER A 123 -4.34 9.81 -5.99
C SER A 123 -3.99 8.98 -4.76
N ILE A 124 -4.75 9.16 -3.67
CA ILE A 124 -4.60 8.33 -2.45
C ILE A 124 -5.06 6.90 -2.73
N GLU A 125 -6.15 6.72 -3.47
CA GLU A 125 -6.68 5.40 -3.85
C GLU A 125 -5.67 4.61 -4.68
N GLU A 126 -4.95 5.28 -5.58
CA GLU A 126 -3.91 4.65 -6.38
C GLU A 126 -2.71 4.23 -5.55
N PHE A 127 -2.34 5.02 -4.54
CA PHE A 127 -1.36 4.61 -3.53
C PHE A 127 -1.85 3.43 -2.66
N LEU A 128 -3.13 3.36 -2.32
CA LEU A 128 -3.67 2.22 -1.56
C LEU A 128 -3.68 0.93 -2.38
N ARG A 129 -3.89 1.02 -3.71
CA ARG A 129 -3.78 -0.12 -4.63
C ARG A 129 -2.34 -0.59 -4.82
N ASP A 130 -1.43 0.36 -4.97
CA ASP A 130 0.00 0.08 -5.18
C ASP A 130 0.88 1.04 -4.35
N PRO A 131 1.19 0.68 -3.09
CA PRO A 131 2.04 1.49 -2.24
C PRO A 131 3.50 1.61 -2.74
N SER A 132 3.91 0.78 -3.71
CA SER A 132 5.28 0.78 -4.23
C SER A 132 5.59 1.99 -5.12
N LYS A 133 4.56 2.65 -5.68
CA LYS A 133 4.70 3.90 -6.45
C LYS A 133 5.36 5.03 -5.67
N LEU A 134 5.19 5.01 -4.34
CA LEU A 134 5.85 5.95 -3.44
C LEU A 134 7.37 5.74 -3.34
N GLN A 135 7.89 4.56 -3.72
CA GLN A 135 9.33 4.27 -3.72
C GLN A 135 10.03 4.76 -4.99
N GLN A 136 9.32 4.86 -6.12
CA GLN A 136 9.90 5.27 -7.41
C GLN A 136 10.04 6.79 -7.56
N SER A 137 9.29 7.60 -6.81
CA SER A 137 9.36 9.07 -6.89
C SER A 137 10.30 9.73 -5.87
N TYR A 138 10.96 8.94 -5.02
CA TYR A 138 11.79 9.39 -3.89
C TYR A 138 13.28 9.53 -4.28
N GLU A 139 13.57 10.11 -5.45
CA GLU A 139 14.95 10.40 -5.86
C GLU A 139 15.52 11.66 -5.20
N ASP A 140 14.70 12.47 -4.53
CA ASP A 140 15.16 13.63 -3.78
C ASP A 140 15.58 13.21 -2.35
N ARG A 141 16.76 12.60 -2.24
CA ARG A 141 17.42 12.27 -0.96
C ARG A 141 18.06 13.49 -0.31
N ASP A 142 17.70 14.69 -0.76
CA ASP A 142 18.23 15.90 -0.20
C ASP A 142 17.54 16.22 1.13
N PHE A 143 18.17 15.80 2.22
CA PHE A 143 17.77 16.18 3.58
C PHE A 143 18.40 17.52 4.01
N GLU A 144 19.13 18.23 3.14
CA GLU A 144 19.80 19.50 3.47
C GLU A 144 18.80 20.58 3.88
N TRP A 145 17.59 20.57 3.31
CA TRP A 145 16.52 21.49 3.72
C TRP A 145 15.97 21.19 5.12
N MET A 146 16.05 19.94 5.60
CA MET A 146 15.60 19.60 6.95
C MET A 146 16.64 20.14 7.93
N ARG A 147 16.30 21.15 8.72
CA ARG A 147 17.18 21.70 9.78
C ARG A 147 16.50 21.67 11.14
N ALA A 148 17.31 21.73 12.19
CA ALA A 148 16.80 22.10 13.51
C ALA A 148 16.25 23.53 13.43
N VAL A 149 15.02 23.71 13.88
CA VAL A 149 14.25 24.96 13.79
C VAL A 149 13.81 25.39 15.18
N SER A 150 13.66 26.70 15.38
CA SER A 150 13.00 27.21 16.58
C SER A 150 11.52 26.81 16.59
N LYS A 151 10.85 26.97 17.74
CA LYS A 151 9.41 26.68 17.88
C LYS A 151 8.58 27.56 16.92
N GLU A 152 8.96 28.82 16.77
CA GLU A 152 8.32 29.81 15.90
C GLU A 152 8.55 29.50 14.42
N GLU A 153 9.77 29.11 14.06
CA GLU A 153 10.13 28.69 12.70
C GLU A 153 9.36 27.41 12.30
N ALA A 154 9.22 26.46 13.22
CA ALA A 154 8.45 25.24 13.01
C ALA A 154 6.96 25.55 12.78
N ALA A 155 6.36 26.41 13.60
CA ALA A 155 4.96 26.83 13.47
C ALA A 155 4.70 27.52 12.12
N THR A 156 5.58 28.46 11.74
CA THR A 156 5.50 29.18 10.46
C THR A 156 5.62 28.22 9.27
N SER A 157 6.52 27.24 9.36
CA SER A 157 6.74 26.24 8.31
C SER A 157 5.54 25.30 8.16
N LEU A 158 4.99 24.83 9.29
CA LEU A 158 3.80 24.00 9.32
C LEU A 158 2.59 24.72 8.69
N GLU A 159 2.36 25.99 9.04
CA GLU A 159 1.28 26.80 8.48
C GLU A 159 1.38 26.90 6.95
N ARG A 160 2.58 27.18 6.43
CA ARG A 160 2.84 27.22 4.99
C ARG A 160 2.58 25.89 4.31
N LEU A 161 3.03 24.79 4.89
CA LEU A 161 2.83 23.45 4.36
C LEU A 161 1.35 23.03 4.36
N LEU A 162 0.61 23.39 5.40
CA LEU A 162 -0.85 23.16 5.46
C LEU A 162 -1.60 24.01 4.43
N SER A 163 -1.19 25.26 4.23
CA SER A 163 -1.74 26.14 3.19
C SER A 163 -1.49 25.56 1.79
N TRP A 164 -0.26 25.09 1.54
CA TRP A 164 0.10 24.41 0.30
C TRP A 164 -0.72 23.13 0.08
N ALA A 165 -0.86 22.28 1.10
CA ALA A 165 -1.64 21.04 1.02
C ALA A 165 -3.10 21.29 0.62
N LYS A 166 -3.66 22.43 1.04
CA LYS A 166 -5.02 22.88 0.69
C LYS A 166 -5.11 23.54 -0.70
N SER A 167 -3.98 23.90 -1.32
CA SER A 167 -3.96 24.62 -2.61
C SER A 167 -3.93 23.68 -3.82
N ASP A 168 -4.50 24.12 -4.95
CA ASP A 168 -4.43 23.41 -6.24
C ASP A 168 -3.18 23.78 -7.08
N LYS A 169 -2.24 24.52 -6.49
CA LYS A 169 -1.04 24.99 -7.20
C LYS A 169 0.06 23.94 -7.14
N PHE A 170 0.54 23.51 -8.31
CA PHE A 170 1.80 22.77 -8.40
C PHE A 170 2.97 23.68 -8.04
N PRO A 171 4.04 23.17 -7.40
CA PRO A 171 5.23 23.97 -7.15
C PRO A 171 5.81 24.46 -8.49
N SER A 172 5.88 25.77 -8.71
CA SER A 172 6.55 26.36 -9.87
C SER A 172 7.92 26.89 -9.46
N GLY A 173 8.97 26.18 -9.88
CA GLY A 173 10.39 26.58 -9.77
C GLY A 173 11.13 26.04 -8.54
N GLY A 174 12.12 25.16 -8.79
CA GLY A 174 13.10 24.67 -7.80
C GLY A 174 12.72 23.34 -7.13
N ALA A 175 13.69 22.74 -6.44
CA ALA A 175 13.47 21.58 -5.56
C ALA A 175 12.44 21.94 -4.49
N LEU A 176 11.61 20.98 -4.07
CA LEU A 176 10.50 21.21 -3.13
C LEU A 176 10.96 21.93 -1.84
N GLY A 177 12.19 21.65 -1.39
CA GLY A 177 12.83 22.32 -0.25
C GLY A 177 13.09 23.83 -0.46
N GLU A 178 13.55 24.27 -1.63
CA GLU A 178 13.85 25.70 -1.89
C GLU A 178 12.59 26.56 -1.90
N TRP A 179 11.48 26.01 -2.39
CA TRP A 179 10.21 26.70 -2.46
C TRP A 179 9.55 26.85 -1.08
N ILE A 180 9.63 25.81 -0.24
CA ILE A 180 9.02 25.78 1.10
C ILE A 180 9.71 26.77 2.07
N TYR A 181 11.03 26.91 1.99
CA TYR A 181 11.84 27.63 2.99
C TYR A 181 12.37 28.99 2.54
N ARG A 182 11.94 29.53 1.39
CA ARG A 182 12.37 30.86 0.93
C ARG A 182 12.03 31.90 2.01
N ARG A 183 13.07 32.43 2.68
CA ARG A 183 12.93 33.57 3.59
C ARG A 183 12.53 34.78 2.74
N ARG A 184 11.33 35.33 2.93
CA ARG A 184 11.12 36.74 2.61
C ARG A 184 11.87 37.51 3.69
N SER A 185 12.99 38.13 3.32
CA SER A 185 13.65 39.09 4.21
C SER A 185 12.63 40.17 4.61
N PRO A 186 12.68 40.69 5.85
CA PRO A 186 11.86 41.82 6.24
C PRO A 186 12.17 43.01 5.30
N GLN A 187 11.13 43.73 4.91
CA GLN A 187 11.16 44.80 3.92
C GLN A 187 12.23 45.85 4.25
N ASN A 188 13.15 46.11 3.32
CA ASN A 188 13.83 47.39 3.27
C ASN A 188 12.97 48.36 2.45
N ASN A 189 12.31 49.27 3.17
CA ASN A 189 12.01 50.58 2.65
C ASN A 189 13.33 51.23 2.19
N SER A 190 13.58 51.27 0.89
CA SER A 190 14.48 52.28 0.31
C SER A 190 13.77 52.89 -0.89
N LYS A 191 13.34 54.12 -0.67
CA LYS A 191 12.93 55.08 -1.68
C LYS A 191 13.98 55.11 -2.81
N HIS A 192 13.54 54.94 -4.05
CA HIS A 192 14.05 55.73 -5.16
C HIS A 192 12.84 56.23 -5.96
N VAL A 193 12.53 57.49 -5.69
CA VAL A 193 11.88 58.47 -6.57
C VAL A 193 12.83 58.65 -7.77
N GLU A 194 12.42 58.70 -9.04
CA GLU A 194 11.60 59.64 -9.83
C GLU A 194 11.45 58.92 -11.20
N GLU A 195 10.41 59.07 -12.03
CA GLU A 195 9.99 60.35 -12.57
C GLU A 195 8.55 60.28 -13.14
N TYR A 196 7.89 61.42 -12.95
CA TYR A 196 6.55 61.92 -13.27
C TYR A 196 6.07 61.61 -14.70
N ALA A 197 4.77 61.49 -14.97
CA ALA A 197 3.77 62.57 -14.92
C ALA A 197 2.35 62.01 -15.21
N ILE A 198 1.19 62.62 -14.93
CA ILE A 198 0.68 63.76 -14.15
C ILE A 198 -0.85 63.47 -14.02
N PHE A 199 -1.44 63.72 -12.84
CA PHE A 199 -2.89 63.77 -12.51
C PHE A 199 -3.59 64.96 -13.25
N PRO A 200 -4.94 65.18 -13.29
CA PRO A 200 -5.90 64.94 -12.21
C PRO A 200 -7.37 64.65 -12.59
N SER A 201 -8.16 64.63 -11.53
CA SER A 201 -9.50 64.12 -11.28
C SER A 201 -10.67 65.00 -11.74
N GLU A 202 -11.86 64.39 -11.59
CA GLU A 202 -13.16 65.00 -11.29
C GLU A 202 -13.90 65.78 -12.39
N THR A 203 -14.98 65.19 -12.89
CA THR A 203 -16.30 65.85 -12.84
C THR A 203 -17.44 64.83 -12.88
N LEU A 204 -18.31 64.92 -11.88
CA LEU A 204 -19.65 64.34 -11.86
C LEU A 204 -20.57 65.31 -12.63
N ASN A 205 -21.33 64.84 -13.63
CA ASN A 205 -22.72 65.24 -13.91
C ASN A 205 -23.29 64.57 -15.17
N THR A 206 -24.26 63.68 -14.93
CA THR A 206 -25.60 63.65 -15.54
C THR A 206 -25.75 63.83 -17.05
N ALA A 207 -26.10 62.75 -17.75
CA ALA A 207 -27.35 62.62 -18.51
C ALA A 207 -27.44 61.25 -19.21
N LEU A 208 -28.61 60.63 -19.07
CA LEU A 208 -29.07 59.44 -19.77
C LEU A 208 -28.88 59.57 -21.28
N ASN A 209 -28.33 58.54 -21.93
CA ASN A 209 -28.90 57.95 -23.15
C ASN A 209 -28.19 56.65 -23.55
N GLU A 210 -29.00 55.77 -24.10
CA GLU A 210 -28.83 54.35 -24.31
C GLU A 210 -27.73 53.97 -25.32
N ARG A 211 -26.98 52.90 -25.01
CA ARG A 211 -26.67 51.71 -25.85
C ARG A 211 -25.49 50.94 -25.26
N GLU A 212 -25.79 49.90 -24.47
CA GLU A 212 -24.78 49.00 -23.92
C GLU A 212 -24.20 48.07 -25.01
N ALA A 213 -22.92 48.25 -25.34
CA ALA A 213 -22.08 47.21 -25.94
C ALA A 213 -21.09 46.71 -24.88
N LYS A 214 -21.49 45.68 -24.11
CA LYS A 214 -20.59 44.98 -23.18
C LYS A 214 -19.74 43.95 -23.95
N LYS A 215 -18.47 44.29 -24.20
CA LYS A 215 -17.39 43.33 -24.42
C LYS A 215 -17.28 42.46 -23.16
N GLN A 216 -17.70 41.20 -23.25
CA GLN A 216 -17.45 40.22 -22.20
C GLN A 216 -15.96 39.86 -22.19
N ILE A 217 -15.33 40.09 -21.04
CA ILE A 217 -14.03 39.55 -20.66
C ILE A 217 -14.18 38.03 -20.57
N ALA A 218 -13.32 37.32 -21.30
CA ALA A 218 -13.29 35.86 -21.37
C ALA A 218 -13.20 35.23 -19.97
N LYS A 219 -14.11 34.30 -19.67
CA LYS A 219 -14.08 33.47 -18.45
C LYS A 219 -13.00 32.39 -18.58
N PRO A 220 -12.33 32.00 -17.48
CA PRO A 220 -11.32 30.96 -17.51
C PRO A 220 -11.93 29.58 -17.83
N VAL A 221 -11.27 28.84 -18.72
CA VAL A 221 -11.62 27.50 -19.19
C VAL A 221 -11.66 26.50 -18.02
N LYS A 222 -12.82 25.89 -17.77
CA LYS A 222 -12.98 24.80 -16.79
C LYS A 222 -12.51 23.46 -17.37
N ILE A 223 -11.35 22.97 -16.95
CA ILE A 223 -10.87 21.61 -17.19
C ILE A 223 -11.74 20.63 -16.36
N SER A 224 -12.28 19.60 -17.02
CA SER A 224 -13.13 18.59 -16.39
C SER A 224 -12.31 17.66 -15.48
N LYS A 225 -12.74 17.47 -14.23
CA LYS A 225 -12.09 16.62 -13.20
C LYS A 225 -12.15 15.09 -13.48
N THR A 226 -12.51 14.66 -14.68
CA THR A 226 -12.83 13.26 -15.02
C THR A 226 -11.88 12.60 -16.04
N ASN A 227 -10.93 13.33 -16.63
CA ASN A 227 -10.00 12.78 -17.62
C ASN A 227 -8.71 12.26 -16.94
N PRO A 228 -8.40 10.94 -17.00
CA PRO A 228 -7.16 10.38 -16.48
C PRO A 228 -5.95 10.75 -17.35
N PHE A 229 -6.16 11.31 -18.54
CA PHE A 229 -5.11 11.72 -19.45
C PHE A 229 -5.09 13.24 -19.60
N ASN A 230 -3.91 13.85 -19.68
CA ASN A 230 -3.78 15.31 -19.79
C ASN A 230 -3.89 15.80 -21.25
N PHE A 231 -4.93 15.35 -21.97
CA PHE A 231 -5.21 15.81 -23.34
C PHE A 231 -6.06 17.09 -23.33
N PRO A 232 -5.76 18.07 -24.21
CA PRO A 232 -6.57 19.27 -24.33
C PRO A 232 -7.97 18.93 -24.85
N ARG A 233 -9.00 19.26 -24.06
CA ARG A 233 -10.42 19.16 -24.45
C ARG A 233 -10.98 20.57 -24.56
N THR A 234 -10.98 21.15 -25.77
CA THR A 234 -11.61 22.46 -26.02
C THR A 234 -13.14 22.31 -25.96
N LYS A 235 -13.81 23.22 -25.24
CA LYS A 235 -15.28 23.20 -25.04
C LYS A 235 -16.02 24.31 -25.81
N GLU A 236 -15.38 24.96 -26.78
CA GLU A 236 -16.02 26.02 -27.57
C GLU A 236 -16.48 25.45 -28.93
N PRO A 237 -17.80 25.34 -29.19
CA PRO A 237 -18.35 24.71 -30.39
C PRO A 237 -18.04 25.45 -31.71
N ASP A 238 -17.64 26.72 -31.63
CA ASP A 238 -17.52 27.63 -32.79
C ASP A 238 -16.08 28.12 -33.05
N SER A 239 -15.07 27.38 -32.61
CA SER A 239 -13.67 27.64 -33.02
C SER A 239 -13.25 26.61 -34.06
N ASP A 240 -12.48 27.03 -35.07
CA ASP A 240 -11.87 26.16 -36.09
C ASP A 240 -10.95 25.04 -35.50
N ASN A 241 -10.75 25.02 -34.17
CA ASN A 241 -9.97 24.05 -33.39
C ASN A 241 -10.84 23.23 -32.39
N ALA A 242 -12.13 23.05 -32.65
CA ALA A 242 -12.99 22.21 -31.82
C ALA A 242 -12.58 20.72 -31.92
N VAL A 243 -12.15 20.13 -30.80
CA VAL A 243 -11.77 18.70 -30.76
C VAL A 243 -13.01 17.82 -30.82
N ILE A 244 -13.06 16.90 -31.78
CA ILE A 244 -14.16 15.94 -31.94
C ILE A 244 -14.20 14.98 -30.75
N MET A 245 -15.36 14.90 -30.09
CA MET A 245 -15.62 14.01 -28.97
C MET A 245 -16.55 12.88 -29.42
N TYR A 246 -16.08 11.64 -29.31
CA TYR A 246 -16.88 10.44 -29.62
C TYR A 246 -17.61 9.99 -28.36
N ARG A 247 -18.94 10.09 -28.35
CA ARG A 247 -19.77 9.98 -27.13
C ARG A 247 -20.65 8.74 -27.13
N THR A 248 -21.12 8.31 -28.29
CA THR A 248 -21.97 7.12 -28.42
C THR A 248 -21.14 5.88 -28.72
N SER A 249 -21.66 4.70 -28.37
CA SER A 249 -21.01 3.43 -28.71
C SER A 249 -20.81 3.26 -30.21
N GLY A 250 -21.76 3.72 -31.05
CA GLY A 250 -21.62 3.64 -32.51
C GLY A 250 -20.47 4.51 -33.03
N GLU A 251 -20.37 5.76 -32.58
CA GLU A 251 -19.26 6.67 -32.90
C GLU A 251 -17.91 6.09 -32.46
N LEU A 252 -17.86 5.56 -31.23
CA LEU A 252 -16.66 4.97 -30.65
C LEU A 252 -16.16 3.77 -31.45
N PHE A 253 -17.05 2.83 -31.80
CA PHE A 253 -16.68 1.66 -32.60
C PHE A 253 -16.34 2.03 -34.05
N GLY A 254 -16.97 3.07 -34.61
CA GLY A 254 -16.58 3.63 -35.90
C GLY A 254 -15.15 4.17 -35.88
N MET A 255 -14.79 4.97 -34.87
CA MET A 255 -13.43 5.46 -34.67
C MET A 255 -12.43 4.33 -34.45
N LEU A 256 -12.76 3.37 -33.57
CA LEU A 256 -11.91 2.20 -33.31
C LEU A 256 -11.64 1.42 -34.59
N LYS A 257 -12.64 1.26 -35.46
CA LYS A 257 -12.47 0.61 -36.77
C LYS A 257 -11.47 1.32 -37.65
N THR A 258 -11.58 2.63 -37.77
CA THR A 258 -10.61 3.42 -38.54
C THR A 258 -9.21 3.31 -37.97
N GLN A 259 -9.02 3.50 -36.66
CA GLN A 259 -7.70 3.46 -36.03
C GLN A 259 -7.05 2.08 -36.09
N LEU A 260 -7.82 1.02 -35.82
CA LEU A 260 -7.30 -0.35 -35.87
C LEU A 260 -6.93 -0.76 -37.31
N GLU A 261 -7.68 -0.34 -38.33
CA GLU A 261 -7.31 -0.67 -39.71
C GLU A 261 -6.07 0.10 -40.19
N LEU A 262 -5.91 1.36 -39.75
CA LEU A 262 -4.76 2.19 -40.11
C LEU A 262 -3.45 1.73 -39.49
N GLU A 263 -3.44 1.45 -38.18
CA GLU A 263 -2.19 1.20 -37.44
C GLU A 263 -1.77 -0.28 -37.44
N LYS A 264 -2.74 -1.22 -37.49
CA LYS A 264 -2.53 -2.67 -37.39
C LYS A 264 -1.63 -3.13 -36.22
N LYS A 265 -1.59 -2.32 -35.16
CA LYS A 265 -0.75 -2.47 -33.98
C LYS A 265 -1.56 -2.22 -32.72
N LEU A 266 -1.24 -2.94 -31.65
CA LEU A 266 -1.85 -2.74 -30.33
C LEU A 266 -0.82 -2.99 -29.23
N LYS A 267 -0.65 -2.02 -28.32
CA LYS A 267 0.17 -2.22 -27.11
C LYS A 267 -0.64 -3.04 -26.09
N LEU A 268 -0.23 -4.28 -25.88
CA LEU A 268 -0.83 -5.20 -24.91
C LEU A 268 -0.20 -5.02 -23.52
N PRO A 269 -0.99 -5.15 -22.42
CA PRO A 269 -0.50 -5.01 -21.06
C PRO A 269 0.29 -6.25 -20.60
N ASP A 270 1.00 -6.10 -19.48
CA ASP A 270 1.71 -7.22 -18.83
C ASP A 270 0.76 -8.39 -18.53
N ILE A 271 1.25 -9.62 -18.70
CA ILE A 271 0.59 -10.81 -18.17
C ILE A 271 1.16 -11.04 -16.76
N ILE A 272 0.34 -10.81 -15.74
CA ILE A 272 0.75 -10.92 -14.34
C ILE A 272 -0.06 -12.03 -13.66
N LEU A 273 0.66 -12.99 -13.07
CA LEU A 273 0.08 -13.98 -12.18
C LEU A 273 -0.17 -13.34 -10.80
N PRO A 274 -1.41 -13.36 -10.27
CA PRO A 274 -1.77 -12.63 -9.05
C PRO A 274 -1.35 -13.39 -7.78
N VAL A 275 -0.04 -13.45 -7.54
CA VAL A 275 0.59 -14.01 -6.33
C VAL A 275 1.35 -12.93 -5.58
N GLY A 276 1.11 -12.75 -4.28
CA GLY A 276 1.83 -11.74 -3.49
C GLY A 276 1.86 -10.35 -4.16
N LYS A 277 3.06 -9.91 -4.58
CA LYS A 277 3.29 -8.64 -5.31
C LYS A 277 3.06 -8.69 -6.84
N GLY A 278 2.66 -9.84 -7.37
CA GLY A 278 2.54 -10.13 -8.80
C GLY A 278 3.80 -10.79 -9.36
N MET A 279 3.63 -11.88 -10.10
CA MET A 279 4.71 -12.52 -10.86
C MET A 279 4.49 -12.25 -12.35
N VAL A 280 5.44 -11.56 -12.97
CA VAL A 280 5.37 -11.20 -14.39
C VAL A 280 5.63 -12.45 -15.23
N VAL A 281 4.62 -12.89 -15.97
CA VAL A 281 4.69 -14.01 -16.93
C VAL A 281 5.26 -13.50 -18.27
N LYS A 282 4.76 -12.34 -18.72
CA LYS A 282 5.22 -11.67 -19.93
C LYS A 282 5.06 -10.16 -19.77
N THR A 283 6.11 -9.40 -20.12
CA THR A 283 6.08 -7.93 -20.11
C THR A 283 5.33 -7.38 -21.32
N ALA A 284 4.71 -6.22 -21.16
CA ALA A 284 3.89 -5.50 -22.13
C ALA A 284 4.63 -5.30 -23.46
N TRP A 285 3.96 -5.60 -24.56
CA TRP A 285 4.57 -5.61 -25.90
C TRP A 285 3.60 -5.04 -26.93
N ILE A 286 4.13 -4.67 -28.10
CA ILE A 286 3.30 -4.26 -29.24
C ILE A 286 3.01 -5.51 -30.04
N GLU A 287 1.73 -5.83 -30.20
CA GLU A 287 1.25 -6.91 -31.04
C GLU A 287 0.84 -6.37 -32.40
N GLU A 288 1.34 -6.98 -33.46
CA GLU A 288 0.96 -6.70 -34.85
C GLU A 288 -0.07 -7.73 -35.29
N TYR A 289 -1.18 -7.26 -35.88
CA TYR A 289 -2.25 -8.14 -36.37
C TYR A 289 -2.52 -7.89 -37.86
N ILE A 290 -3.03 -8.93 -38.52
CA ILE A 290 -3.20 -8.97 -39.97
C ILE A 290 -4.55 -8.33 -40.36
N ASP A 291 -5.61 -8.71 -39.64
CA ASP A 291 -6.95 -8.17 -39.80
C ASP A 291 -7.72 -8.12 -38.47
N SER A 292 -8.85 -7.40 -38.50
CA SER A 292 -9.78 -7.28 -37.37
C SER A 292 -11.20 -7.65 -37.82
N ASN A 293 -11.87 -8.48 -37.03
CA ASN A 293 -13.25 -8.91 -37.26
C ASN A 293 -14.17 -8.39 -36.15
N TYR A 294 -15.32 -7.83 -36.51
CA TYR A 294 -16.27 -7.21 -35.59
C TYR A 294 -17.45 -8.15 -35.35
N CYS A 295 -17.63 -8.61 -34.11
CA CYS A 295 -18.67 -9.58 -33.76
C CYS A 295 -19.96 -8.87 -33.34
N TYR A 296 -21.07 -9.17 -34.01
CA TYR A 296 -22.38 -8.57 -33.74
C TYR A 296 -23.36 -9.60 -33.14
N GLU A 297 -24.29 -9.13 -32.31
CA GLU A 297 -25.38 -9.96 -31.78
C GLU A 297 -26.72 -9.57 -32.45
N GLY A 298 -27.38 -10.56 -33.06
CA GLY A 298 -28.69 -10.39 -33.69
C GLY A 298 -28.69 -9.29 -34.75
N LYS A 299 -29.57 -8.30 -34.61
CA LYS A 299 -29.70 -7.15 -35.52
C LYS A 299 -28.94 -5.90 -35.03
N SER A 300 -28.09 -6.02 -34.00
CA SER A 300 -27.34 -4.89 -33.47
C SER A 300 -26.35 -4.34 -34.50
N ARG A 301 -26.25 -3.02 -34.60
CA ARG A 301 -25.21 -2.32 -35.39
C ARG A 301 -23.96 -2.00 -34.57
N ILE A 302 -23.98 -2.30 -33.27
CA ILE A 302 -22.86 -2.11 -32.36
C ILE A 302 -22.25 -3.49 -32.09
N PRO A 303 -20.95 -3.69 -32.35
CA PRO A 303 -20.29 -4.95 -32.09
C PRO A 303 -20.10 -5.17 -30.58
N LYS A 304 -20.13 -6.43 -30.15
CA LYS A 304 -19.87 -6.85 -28.77
C LYS A 304 -18.38 -7.00 -28.48
N SER A 305 -17.65 -7.52 -29.45
CA SER A 305 -16.22 -7.78 -29.37
C SER A 305 -15.55 -7.54 -30.73
N ILE A 306 -14.24 -7.35 -30.68
CA ILE A 306 -13.39 -7.23 -31.87
C ILE A 306 -12.34 -8.32 -31.80
N ILE A 307 -12.27 -9.19 -32.80
CA ILE A 307 -11.27 -10.25 -32.87
C ILE A 307 -10.12 -9.76 -33.75
N LEU A 308 -8.92 -9.70 -33.17
CA LEU A 308 -7.69 -9.38 -33.87
C LEU A 308 -6.96 -10.68 -34.23
N ARG A 309 -6.73 -10.91 -35.52
CA ARG A 309 -5.96 -12.06 -35.99
C ARG A 309 -4.48 -11.70 -36.04
N CYS A 310 -3.74 -12.18 -35.04
CA CYS A 310 -2.29 -12.01 -34.96
C CYS A 310 -1.60 -13.14 -35.75
N LYS A 311 -0.27 -13.10 -35.86
CA LYS A 311 0.49 -14.08 -36.65
C LYS A 311 0.28 -15.52 -36.16
N ASP A 312 0.42 -15.72 -34.86
CA ASP A 312 0.41 -17.04 -34.22
C ASP A 312 -0.68 -17.16 -33.13
N SER A 313 -1.61 -16.19 -33.08
CA SER A 313 -2.66 -16.16 -32.05
C SER A 313 -3.84 -15.29 -32.45
N TYR A 314 -4.89 -15.33 -31.65
CA TYR A 314 -6.04 -14.44 -31.76
C TYR A 314 -6.28 -13.72 -30.44
N VAL A 315 -6.56 -12.42 -30.53
CA VAL A 315 -6.86 -11.57 -29.37
C VAL A 315 -8.24 -10.98 -29.54
N ALA A 316 -9.15 -11.30 -28.61
CA ALA A 316 -10.46 -10.68 -28.53
C ALA A 316 -10.39 -9.42 -27.66
N LEU A 317 -10.86 -8.29 -28.19
CA LEU A 317 -11.02 -7.03 -27.48
C LEU A 317 -12.46 -6.85 -27.01
N LEU A 318 -12.61 -6.58 -25.72
CA LEU A 318 -13.85 -6.13 -25.11
C LEU A 318 -13.73 -4.67 -24.72
N ILE A 319 -14.70 -3.86 -25.14
CA ILE A 319 -14.72 -2.43 -24.83
C ILE A 319 -15.72 -2.18 -23.71
N ARG A 320 -15.21 -1.87 -22.52
CA ARG A 320 -16.06 -1.62 -21.35
C ARG A 320 -16.39 -0.13 -21.24
N ILE A 321 -17.62 0.22 -21.60
CA ILE A 321 -18.14 1.61 -21.53
C ILE A 321 -18.94 1.86 -20.25
N LYS A 322 -19.57 0.81 -19.68
CA LYS A 322 -20.33 0.86 -18.42
C LYS A 322 -19.64 0.00 -17.35
N ALA A 323 -20.00 0.18 -16.08
CA ALA A 323 -19.37 -0.55 -14.98
C ALA A 323 -19.53 -2.09 -15.05
N SER A 324 -20.61 -2.58 -15.68
CA SER A 324 -20.90 -4.00 -15.83
C SER A 324 -20.15 -4.64 -17.00
N VAL A 325 -19.56 -5.81 -16.76
CA VAL A 325 -18.90 -6.67 -17.77
C VAL A 325 -19.94 -7.58 -18.45
N ASP A 326 -19.84 -7.79 -19.76
CA ASP A 326 -20.68 -8.78 -20.47
C ASP A 326 -20.12 -10.20 -20.25
N GLU A 327 -20.53 -10.82 -19.15
CA GLU A 327 -20.09 -12.18 -18.77
C GLU A 327 -20.52 -13.26 -19.77
N LYS A 328 -21.62 -13.04 -20.52
CA LYS A 328 -22.05 -13.98 -21.56
C LYS A 328 -21.07 -13.99 -22.73
N GLU A 329 -20.72 -12.80 -23.21
CA GLU A 329 -19.76 -12.66 -24.30
C GLU A 329 -18.36 -13.15 -23.91
N LYS A 330 -17.92 -12.83 -22.70
CA LYS A 330 -16.67 -13.38 -22.13
C LYS A 330 -16.66 -14.91 -22.13
N SER A 331 -17.75 -15.53 -21.66
CA SER A 331 -17.84 -17.00 -21.60
C SER A 331 -17.81 -17.63 -23.00
N ARG A 332 -18.48 -17.00 -23.98
CA ARG A 332 -18.44 -17.41 -25.39
C ARG A 332 -17.02 -17.36 -25.96
N LEU A 333 -16.35 -16.22 -25.81
CA LEU A 333 -14.98 -16.01 -26.30
C LEU A 333 -13.97 -16.97 -25.65
N GLN A 334 -14.13 -17.26 -24.34
CA GLN A 334 -13.32 -18.25 -23.64
C GLN A 334 -13.56 -19.66 -24.19
N GLY A 335 -14.81 -20.05 -24.43
CA GLY A 335 -15.16 -21.34 -25.03
C GLY A 335 -14.63 -21.52 -26.45
N GLU A 336 -14.46 -20.43 -27.19
CA GLU A 336 -13.83 -20.39 -28.52
C GLU A 336 -12.28 -20.34 -28.47
N GLY A 337 -11.68 -20.26 -27.28
CA GLY A 337 -10.23 -20.33 -27.09
C GLY A 337 -9.47 -19.01 -27.32
N PHE A 338 -10.16 -17.87 -27.35
CA PHE A 338 -9.52 -16.56 -27.55
C PHE A 338 -8.80 -16.05 -26.30
N ASN A 339 -7.65 -15.38 -26.46
CA ASN A 339 -7.09 -14.54 -25.42
C ASN A 339 -7.90 -13.24 -25.36
N ILE A 340 -8.35 -12.82 -24.18
CA ILE A 340 -9.34 -11.74 -24.04
C ILE A 340 -8.72 -10.57 -23.27
N VAL A 341 -8.70 -9.41 -23.92
CA VAL A 341 -8.29 -8.14 -23.34
C VAL A 341 -9.51 -7.24 -23.23
N GLU A 342 -9.71 -6.65 -22.05
CA GLU A 342 -10.68 -5.59 -21.86
C GLU A 342 -9.98 -4.22 -21.89
N ILE A 343 -10.55 -3.28 -22.63
CA ILE A 343 -10.19 -1.86 -22.61
C ILE A 343 -11.27 -1.10 -21.81
N ASP A 344 -10.85 -0.46 -20.72
CA ASP A 344 -11.72 0.26 -19.81
C ASP A 344 -11.90 1.73 -20.20
N LEU A 345 -13.12 2.05 -20.62
CA LEU A 345 -13.57 3.40 -20.97
C LEU A 345 -14.70 3.88 -20.05
N SER A 346 -14.96 3.19 -18.94
CA SER A 346 -16.02 3.56 -17.99
C SER A 346 -15.82 4.95 -17.33
N TRP A 347 -14.58 5.46 -17.35
CA TRP A 347 -14.22 6.79 -16.90
C TRP A 347 -14.64 7.89 -17.89
N ALA A 348 -14.80 7.58 -19.18
CA ALA A 348 -14.98 8.54 -20.26
C ALA A 348 -16.46 8.91 -20.49
N LYS A 349 -17.15 9.36 -19.44
CA LYS A 349 -18.59 9.71 -19.49
C LYS A 349 -18.93 10.78 -20.53
N ASP A 350 -18.01 11.72 -20.77
CA ASP A 350 -18.18 12.84 -21.70
C ASP A 350 -17.69 12.51 -23.13
N GLY A 351 -17.29 11.26 -23.37
CA GLY A 351 -16.68 10.79 -24.61
C GLY A 351 -15.14 10.75 -24.57
N VAL A 352 -14.58 10.21 -25.65
CA VAL A 352 -13.14 10.04 -25.90
C VAL A 352 -12.77 10.75 -27.19
N THR A 353 -11.60 11.37 -27.25
CA THR A 353 -11.04 11.98 -28.47
C THR A 353 -10.25 10.96 -29.30
N GLU A 354 -10.01 11.26 -30.57
CA GLU A 354 -9.20 10.41 -31.44
C GLU A 354 -7.77 10.22 -30.89
N SER A 355 -7.13 11.30 -30.42
CA SER A 355 -5.80 11.28 -29.83
C SER A 355 -5.73 10.46 -28.55
N GLU A 356 -6.75 10.56 -27.68
CA GLU A 356 -6.84 9.75 -26.47
C GLU A 356 -6.98 8.27 -26.82
N MET A 357 -7.84 7.91 -27.78
CA MET A 357 -7.99 6.52 -28.18
C MET A 357 -6.71 5.98 -28.80
N LYS A 358 -6.04 6.76 -29.64
CA LYS A 358 -4.75 6.37 -30.24
C LYS A 358 -3.71 6.12 -29.16
N TYR A 359 -3.61 7.00 -28.17
CA TYR A 359 -2.73 6.80 -27.02
C TYR A 359 -3.10 5.55 -26.21
N ILE A 360 -4.41 5.32 -25.99
CA ILE A 360 -4.90 4.12 -25.32
C ILE A 360 -4.47 2.88 -26.09
N LEU A 361 -4.66 2.80 -27.40
CA LEU A 361 -4.31 1.62 -28.19
C LEU A 361 -2.79 1.40 -28.28
N GLN A 362 -2.00 2.46 -28.51
CA GLN A 362 -0.58 2.34 -28.87
C GLN A 362 0.41 2.49 -27.72
N THR A 363 0.02 3.12 -26.61
CA THR A 363 0.98 3.49 -25.55
C THR A 363 0.52 3.08 -24.16
N ASP A 364 -0.71 3.41 -23.78
CA ASP A 364 -1.20 3.14 -22.43
C ASP A 364 -1.40 1.65 -22.17
N ILE A 365 -1.02 1.20 -21.00
CA ILE A 365 -1.32 -0.16 -20.51
C ILE A 365 -2.30 -0.14 -19.34
N THR A 366 -2.55 1.02 -18.72
CA THR A 366 -3.32 1.14 -17.47
C THR A 366 -4.82 0.96 -17.67
N LYS A 367 -5.34 1.25 -18.86
CA LYS A 367 -6.74 1.03 -19.25
C LYS A 367 -6.96 -0.33 -19.90
N LYS A 368 -5.95 -1.21 -19.94
CA LYS A 368 -6.10 -2.56 -20.50
C LYS A 368 -5.87 -3.61 -19.42
N ARG A 369 -6.68 -4.66 -19.42
CA ARG A 369 -6.46 -5.83 -18.56
C ARG A 369 -6.77 -7.13 -19.27
N TRP A 370 -6.00 -8.16 -18.96
CA TRP A 370 -6.30 -9.52 -19.40
C TRP A 370 -7.48 -10.08 -18.60
N ILE A 371 -8.58 -10.36 -19.28
CA ILE A 371 -9.72 -11.09 -18.72
C ILE A 371 -9.44 -12.60 -18.78
N TYR A 372 -8.77 -13.03 -19.84
CA TYR A 372 -8.32 -14.39 -20.02
C TYR A 372 -7.04 -14.41 -20.87
N HIS A 373 -6.08 -15.24 -20.49
CA HIS A 373 -4.92 -15.54 -21.31
C HIS A 373 -4.48 -16.98 -21.05
N GLU A 374 -4.17 -17.74 -22.11
CA GLU A 374 -3.76 -19.15 -21.99
C GLU A 374 -2.50 -19.33 -21.13
N GLN A 375 -1.45 -18.54 -21.37
CA GLN A 375 -0.24 -18.52 -20.55
C GLN A 375 -0.49 -18.29 -19.06
N LEU A 376 -1.48 -17.46 -18.71
CA LEU A 376 -1.84 -17.22 -17.31
C LEU A 376 -2.45 -18.49 -16.67
N GLN A 377 -3.22 -19.28 -17.43
CA GLN A 377 -3.74 -20.57 -16.94
C GLN A 377 -2.61 -21.59 -16.76
N LYS A 378 -1.74 -21.73 -17.77
CA LYS A 378 -0.55 -22.59 -17.68
C LYS A 378 0.34 -22.22 -16.47
N ALA A 379 0.53 -20.92 -16.22
CA ALA A 379 1.27 -20.44 -15.06
C ALA A 379 0.57 -20.78 -13.72
N LYS A 380 -0.76 -20.66 -13.64
CA LYS A 380 -1.53 -21.06 -12.45
C LYS A 380 -1.40 -22.56 -12.18
N GLU A 381 -1.51 -23.39 -13.21
CA GLU A 381 -1.35 -24.85 -13.10
C GLU A 381 0.06 -25.23 -12.63
N ALA A 382 1.09 -24.62 -13.22
CA ALA A 382 2.48 -24.84 -12.79
C ALA A 382 2.70 -24.41 -11.33
N LEU A 383 2.16 -23.27 -10.92
CA LEU A 383 2.24 -22.78 -9.55
C LEU A 383 1.55 -23.74 -8.56
N LEU A 384 0.36 -24.25 -8.90
CA LEU A 384 -0.39 -25.16 -8.05
C LEU A 384 0.37 -26.47 -7.76
N LYS A 385 1.17 -26.95 -8.72
CA LYS A 385 2.03 -28.13 -8.52
C LYS A 385 3.03 -27.91 -7.39
N ILE A 386 3.59 -26.70 -7.27
CA ILE A 386 4.59 -26.34 -6.24
C ILE A 386 3.97 -25.68 -5.01
N CYS A 387 2.65 -25.73 -4.87
CA CYS A 387 1.94 -25.26 -3.70
C CYS A 387 1.64 -26.40 -2.72
N GLU A 388 1.69 -26.08 -1.42
CA GLU A 388 1.11 -26.89 -0.35
C GLU A 388 0.03 -26.09 0.39
N PRO A 389 -1.00 -26.75 0.95
CA PRO A 389 -2.06 -26.07 1.68
C PRO A 389 -1.51 -25.46 2.97
N THR A 390 -1.87 -24.20 3.25
CA THR A 390 -1.58 -23.60 4.56
C THR A 390 -2.64 -24.04 5.56
N VAL A 391 -2.25 -24.82 6.56
CA VAL A 391 -3.16 -25.22 7.65
C VAL A 391 -3.28 -24.07 8.64
N SER A 392 -4.50 -23.62 8.89
CA SER A 392 -4.79 -22.72 10.01
C SER A 392 -4.58 -23.48 11.31
N SER A 393 -3.55 -23.12 12.08
CA SER A 393 -3.37 -23.59 13.45
C SER A 393 -4.24 -22.72 14.37
N GLY A 394 -5.54 -22.96 14.30
CA GLY A 394 -6.54 -22.41 15.20
C GLY A 394 -7.03 -20.98 14.91
N LYS A 395 -8.33 -20.74 15.14
CA LYS A 395 -8.96 -19.42 15.24
C LYS A 395 -9.27 -19.11 16.69
N GLY A 396 -8.60 -18.15 17.31
CA GLY A 396 -8.78 -17.89 18.73
C GLY A 396 -8.30 -16.52 19.19
N VAL A 397 -8.31 -16.32 20.51
CA VAL A 397 -8.80 -15.11 21.22
C VAL A 397 -8.47 -13.74 20.62
N PHE A 398 -7.42 -13.54 19.81
CA PHE A 398 -7.33 -12.36 18.93
C PHE A 398 -6.67 -12.54 17.55
N HIS A 399 -6.26 -13.74 17.12
CA HIS A 399 -5.63 -13.97 15.81
C HIS A 399 -5.82 -15.42 15.32
N SER A 400 -5.89 -15.63 14.00
CA SER A 400 -5.58 -16.93 13.40
C SER A 400 -4.09 -17.00 13.06
N TYR A 401 -3.57 -18.22 13.11
CA TYR A 401 -2.16 -18.49 12.81
C TYR A 401 -2.08 -19.53 11.69
N PHE A 402 -1.07 -19.40 10.83
CA PHE A 402 -0.75 -20.41 9.83
C PHE A 402 0.60 -21.03 10.14
N ALA A 403 0.69 -22.35 10.08
CA ALA A 403 1.98 -23.03 10.09
C ALA A 403 2.73 -22.65 8.81
N CYS A 404 3.78 -21.84 8.92
CA CYS A 404 4.57 -21.40 7.78
C CYS A 404 5.40 -22.55 7.21
N PRO A 405 5.25 -22.87 5.92
CA PRO A 405 6.14 -23.82 5.24
C PRO A 405 7.61 -23.40 5.21
N ILE A 406 7.88 -22.09 5.24
CA ILE A 406 9.23 -21.53 5.10
C ILE A 406 9.97 -21.54 6.44
N TYR A 407 9.29 -21.08 7.49
CA TYR A 407 9.90 -20.88 8.81
C TYR A 407 9.63 -22.02 9.77
N LEU A 408 8.76 -22.98 9.40
CA LEU A 408 8.30 -24.08 10.26
C LEU A 408 7.77 -23.57 11.61
N LYS A 409 7.15 -22.38 11.60
CA LYS A 409 6.61 -21.65 12.75
C LYS A 409 5.25 -21.06 12.39
N SER A 410 4.41 -20.87 13.39
CA SER A 410 3.15 -20.15 13.23
C SER A 410 3.39 -18.67 12.89
N VAL A 411 2.73 -18.15 11.86
CA VAL A 411 2.72 -16.72 11.51
C VAL A 411 1.35 -16.14 11.80
N GLN A 412 1.31 -14.95 12.39
CA GLN A 412 0.08 -14.23 12.71
C GLN A 412 -0.59 -13.66 11.45
N ASP A 413 -1.92 -13.67 11.46
CA ASP A 413 -2.91 -13.34 10.42
C ASP A 413 -2.74 -12.06 9.55
N ILE A 414 -1.64 -11.32 9.68
CA ILE A 414 -1.40 -10.07 8.93
C ILE A 414 -0.14 -10.16 8.08
N GLU A 415 0.92 -10.85 8.52
CA GLU A 415 2.17 -10.91 7.74
C GLU A 415 2.09 -11.87 6.55
N CYS A 416 1.40 -13.00 6.72
CA CYS A 416 1.23 -13.98 5.63
C CYS A 416 0.37 -13.41 4.49
N LEU A 417 -0.54 -12.47 4.77
CA LEU A 417 -1.38 -11.81 3.76
C LEU A 417 -0.56 -11.07 2.69
N TYR A 418 0.55 -10.47 3.09
CA TYR A 418 1.43 -9.69 2.22
C TYR A 418 2.68 -10.48 1.78
N CYS A 419 2.73 -11.78 2.07
CA CYS A 419 3.84 -12.64 1.71
C CYS A 419 3.87 -12.87 0.19
N ASN A 420 5.06 -12.76 -0.41
CA ASN A 420 5.28 -13.02 -1.84
C ASN A 420 4.92 -14.47 -2.25
N TYR A 421 4.90 -15.39 -1.29
CA TYR A 421 4.74 -16.83 -1.54
C TYR A 421 3.35 -17.37 -1.20
N ARG A 422 2.36 -16.47 -1.03
CA ARG A 422 0.95 -16.83 -0.81
C ARG A 422 0.19 -16.80 -2.13
N TYR A 423 -0.57 -17.86 -2.37
CA TYR A 423 -1.51 -17.97 -3.47
C TYR A 423 -2.92 -18.22 -2.92
N ARG A 424 -3.93 -17.58 -3.51
CA ARG A 424 -5.34 -17.74 -3.15
C ARG A 424 -6.08 -18.36 -4.32
N ILE A 425 -6.83 -19.43 -4.06
CA ILE A 425 -7.74 -20.01 -5.06
C ILE A 425 -9.12 -19.38 -4.85
N GLY A 426 -9.57 -18.57 -5.80
CA GLY A 426 -10.91 -17.95 -5.80
C GLY A 426 -10.99 -16.78 -6.78
N LYS A 427 -12.20 -16.51 -7.30
CA LYS A 427 -12.52 -15.23 -7.99
C LYS A 427 -12.59 -14.12 -6.95
N ASP A 428 -12.75 -12.88 -7.41
CA ASP A 428 -12.86 -11.62 -6.66
C ASP A 428 -13.99 -11.57 -5.60
N ASP A 429 -14.19 -12.63 -4.82
CA ASP A 429 -15.23 -12.71 -3.81
C ASP A 429 -14.69 -12.17 -2.47
N GLU A 430 -15.31 -11.08 -2.05
CA GLU A 430 -15.23 -10.46 -0.72
C GLU A 430 -15.61 -11.43 0.42
N GLU A 431 -15.98 -12.68 0.12
CA GLU A 431 -16.40 -13.73 1.06
C GLU A 431 -15.42 -14.91 1.21
N ALA A 432 -14.23 -14.88 0.59
CA ALA A 432 -13.23 -15.92 0.84
C ALA A 432 -12.76 -15.88 2.30
N THR A 433 -13.41 -16.68 3.16
CA THR A 433 -13.04 -16.87 4.56
C THR A 433 -11.54 -17.20 4.64
N CYS A 434 -10.86 -16.70 5.69
CA CYS A 434 -9.42 -16.72 5.86
C CYS A 434 -8.73 -18.11 5.80
N ASN A 435 -9.44 -19.20 5.52
CA ASN A 435 -9.04 -20.58 5.81
C ASN A 435 -8.38 -21.38 4.68
N SER A 436 -8.36 -20.93 3.42
CA SER A 436 -7.90 -21.75 2.27
C SER A 436 -6.83 -21.07 1.42
N GLY A 437 -5.67 -20.79 2.02
CA GLY A 437 -4.48 -20.34 1.30
C GLY A 437 -3.59 -21.49 0.84
N TYR A 438 -2.88 -21.28 -0.26
CA TYR A 438 -1.78 -22.13 -0.70
C TYR A 438 -0.46 -21.37 -0.53
N CYS A 439 0.60 -22.10 -0.20
CA CYS A 439 1.94 -21.54 -0.09
C CYS A 439 2.92 -22.32 -0.95
N PHE A 440 3.74 -21.59 -1.71
CA PHE A 440 4.83 -22.15 -2.53
C PHE A 440 6.21 -21.73 -2.00
N GLY A 441 6.27 -21.28 -0.76
CA GLY A 441 7.45 -20.65 -0.18
C GLY A 441 8.65 -21.57 0.01
N LYS A 442 8.44 -22.88 0.21
CA LYS A 442 9.52 -23.88 0.27
C LYS A 442 10.36 -23.87 -1.01
N ALA A 443 9.68 -23.74 -2.16
CA ALA A 443 10.32 -23.68 -3.46
C ALA A 443 11.15 -22.40 -3.65
N ARG A 444 10.79 -21.29 -2.96
CA ARG A 444 11.45 -19.96 -3.07
C ARG A 444 11.53 -19.43 -4.51
N VAL A 445 10.51 -19.75 -5.32
CA VAL A 445 10.37 -19.25 -6.70
C VAL A 445 9.90 -17.80 -6.67
N ASN A 446 10.63 -16.93 -7.36
CA ASN A 446 10.34 -15.50 -7.48
C ASN A 446 10.00 -15.08 -8.90
N THR A 447 10.47 -15.82 -9.91
CA THR A 447 10.26 -15.48 -11.33
C THR A 447 9.49 -16.56 -12.09
N TYR A 448 8.87 -16.18 -13.21
CA TYR A 448 8.18 -17.14 -14.07
C TYR A 448 9.15 -18.16 -14.70
N GLN A 449 10.39 -17.76 -14.99
CA GLN A 449 11.41 -18.68 -15.52
C GLN A 449 11.83 -19.71 -14.48
N GLU A 450 12.02 -19.30 -13.22
CA GLU A 450 12.25 -20.24 -12.12
C GLU A 450 11.07 -21.21 -11.95
N LEU A 451 9.83 -20.73 -12.08
CA LEU A 451 8.64 -21.59 -12.02
C LEU A 451 8.66 -22.65 -13.13
N LEU A 452 8.98 -22.26 -14.36
CA LEU A 452 9.07 -23.17 -15.51
C LEU A 452 10.26 -24.14 -15.43
N SER A 453 11.30 -23.77 -14.70
CA SER A 453 12.48 -24.63 -14.52
C SER A 453 12.18 -25.89 -13.69
N ILE A 454 11.09 -25.89 -12.92
CA ILE A 454 10.71 -27.01 -12.06
C ILE A 454 10.15 -28.15 -12.91
N THR A 455 10.83 -29.28 -12.88
CA THR A 455 10.50 -30.47 -13.68
C THR A 455 9.72 -31.52 -12.88
N ASP A 456 9.93 -31.58 -11.57
CA ASP A 456 9.26 -32.55 -10.69
C ASP A 456 9.02 -31.98 -9.28
N VAL A 457 7.95 -32.43 -8.65
CA VAL A 457 7.56 -32.03 -7.29
C VAL A 457 7.13 -33.25 -6.51
N GLU A 458 7.85 -33.55 -5.44
CA GLU A 458 7.53 -34.64 -4.54
C GLU A 458 6.65 -34.14 -3.40
N LYS A 459 5.53 -34.84 -3.19
CA LYS A 459 4.59 -34.54 -2.11
C LYS A 459 4.25 -35.76 -1.27
N GLU A 460 4.11 -35.53 0.04
CA GLU A 460 3.59 -36.48 1.01
C GLU A 460 2.48 -35.81 1.81
N ASN A 461 1.30 -36.45 1.89
CA ASN A 461 0.12 -35.88 2.57
C ASN A 461 -0.16 -34.41 2.15
N GLU A 462 -0.10 -34.13 0.85
CA GLU A 462 -0.26 -32.80 0.22
C GLU A 462 0.84 -31.77 0.54
N ARG A 463 1.87 -32.14 1.31
CA ARG A 463 3.01 -31.28 1.66
C ARG A 463 4.19 -31.56 0.75
N ILE A 464 4.91 -30.52 0.40
CA ILE A 464 6.09 -30.62 -0.47
C ILE A 464 7.27 -31.09 0.39
N VAL A 465 7.84 -32.22 -0.01
CA VAL A 465 9.05 -32.84 0.57
C VAL A 465 10.26 -32.74 -0.35
N GLY A 466 10.03 -32.44 -1.64
CA GLY A 466 11.12 -32.15 -2.56
C GLY A 466 10.67 -31.45 -3.84
N ILE A 467 11.58 -30.75 -4.48
CA ILE A 467 11.44 -30.26 -5.86
C ILE A 467 12.70 -30.58 -6.65
N THR A 468 12.50 -30.85 -7.94
CA THR A 468 13.58 -30.97 -8.92
C THR A 468 13.42 -29.88 -9.95
N TYR A 469 14.49 -29.15 -10.23
CA TYR A 469 14.48 -28.05 -11.20
C TYR A 469 15.76 -28.01 -12.03
N ASN A 470 15.67 -27.40 -13.21
CA ASN A 470 16.78 -27.20 -14.12
C ASN A 470 17.43 -25.84 -13.86
N ASP A 471 18.69 -25.84 -13.42
CA ASP A 471 19.51 -24.65 -13.29
C ASP A 471 20.63 -24.69 -14.32
N ASN A 472 20.53 -23.84 -15.35
CA ASN A 472 21.54 -23.71 -16.40
C ASN A 472 21.95 -25.05 -17.06
N GLY A 473 20.96 -25.91 -17.33
CA GLY A 473 21.17 -27.23 -17.95
C GLY A 473 21.50 -28.34 -16.96
N LYS A 474 21.62 -28.05 -15.66
CA LYS A 474 21.88 -29.04 -14.61
C LYS A 474 20.61 -29.33 -13.83
N THR A 475 20.33 -30.60 -13.61
CA THR A 475 19.25 -31.05 -12.73
C THR A 475 19.66 -30.87 -11.27
N VAL A 476 18.92 -30.06 -10.52
CA VAL A 476 19.11 -29.83 -9.09
C VAL A 476 17.91 -30.39 -8.34
N VAL A 477 18.17 -31.23 -7.34
CA VAL A 477 17.15 -31.79 -6.44
C VAL A 477 17.29 -31.12 -5.08
N LYS A 478 16.19 -30.55 -4.59
CA LYS A 478 16.11 -29.93 -3.28
C LYS A 478 15.08 -30.66 -2.43
N LYS A 479 15.52 -31.24 -1.32
CA LYS A 479 14.64 -31.87 -0.32
C LYS A 479 14.29 -30.88 0.79
N PHE A 480 13.14 -31.08 1.40
CA PHE A 480 12.63 -30.30 2.51
C PHE A 480 12.31 -31.23 3.67
N ASP A 481 12.58 -30.78 4.89
CA ASP A 481 12.18 -31.53 6.08
C ASP A 481 10.66 -31.64 6.16
N GLU A 482 10.18 -32.81 6.58
CA GLU A 482 8.80 -32.99 7.03
C GLU A 482 8.50 -31.94 8.10
N ASN A 483 7.34 -31.28 8.01
CA ASN A 483 7.03 -30.10 8.83
C ASN A 483 7.49 -30.26 10.28
N GLY A 484 8.35 -29.34 10.74
CA GLY A 484 8.71 -29.24 12.15
C GLY A 484 7.44 -29.26 13.01
N VAL A 485 7.40 -30.18 13.98
CA VAL A 485 6.33 -30.24 14.97
C VAL A 485 6.27 -28.89 15.67
N LEU A 486 5.11 -28.22 15.65
CA LEU A 486 4.93 -26.98 16.38
C LEU A 486 5.28 -27.24 17.86
N PRO A 487 6.13 -26.42 18.50
CA PRO A 487 6.70 -26.73 19.81
C PRO A 487 5.71 -26.79 20.98
N GLY A 488 4.44 -26.39 20.78
CA GLY A 488 3.41 -26.40 21.80
C GLY A 488 2.65 -27.74 21.91
N LYS A 489 1.84 -27.85 22.96
CA LYS A 489 0.89 -28.94 23.19
C LYS A 489 -0.54 -28.41 23.19
N THR A 490 -1.51 -29.30 23.16
CA THR A 490 -2.92 -28.94 23.37
C THR A 490 -3.20 -28.73 24.87
N LEU A 491 -4.25 -27.97 25.21
CA LEU A 491 -4.67 -27.84 26.60
C LEU A 491 -5.08 -29.17 27.22
N PHE A 492 -5.59 -30.12 26.43
CA PHE A 492 -5.90 -31.47 26.92
C PHE A 492 -4.64 -32.25 27.29
N GLN A 493 -3.57 -32.15 26.48
CA GLN A 493 -2.28 -32.76 26.80
C GLN A 493 -1.67 -32.14 28.06
N LEU A 494 -1.63 -30.81 28.13
CA LEU A 494 -1.11 -30.10 29.30
C LEU A 494 -1.92 -30.42 30.57
N TRP A 495 -3.25 -30.55 30.45
CA TRP A 495 -4.09 -30.92 31.58
C TRP A 495 -3.73 -32.30 32.12
N ARG A 496 -3.44 -33.30 31.27
CA ARG A 496 -3.03 -34.63 31.73
C ARG A 496 -1.64 -34.65 32.36
N GLU A 497 -0.76 -33.75 31.94
CA GLU A 497 0.63 -33.66 32.40
C GLU A 497 0.83 -32.74 33.61
N ARG A 498 -0.21 -32.00 34.01
CA ARG A 498 -0.12 -31.06 35.13
C ARG A 498 0.15 -31.79 36.45
N THR A 499 0.88 -31.13 37.33
CA THR A 499 1.15 -31.63 38.69
C THR A 499 0.17 -31.08 39.73
N ASP A 500 -0.45 -29.93 39.44
CA ASP A 500 -1.37 -29.24 40.35
C ASP A 500 -2.83 -29.47 39.94
N ASP A 501 -3.77 -29.30 40.88
CA ASP A 501 -5.21 -29.43 40.60
C ASP A 501 -5.73 -28.43 39.55
N LYS A 502 -4.97 -27.35 39.31
CA LYS A 502 -5.28 -26.27 38.35
C LYS A 502 -4.19 -26.15 37.30
N LEU A 503 -4.55 -25.69 36.10
CA LEU A 503 -3.60 -25.49 35.00
C LEU A 503 -3.46 -23.99 34.68
N ILE A 504 -2.22 -23.49 34.69
CA ILE A 504 -1.87 -22.23 34.03
C ILE A 504 -1.07 -22.59 32.78
N ALA A 505 -1.56 -22.19 31.61
CA ALA A 505 -0.88 -22.41 30.34
C ALA A 505 -0.64 -21.09 29.63
N HIS A 506 0.50 -21.00 28.96
CA HIS A 506 0.91 -19.87 28.14
C HIS A 506 0.76 -20.24 26.68
N ASN A 507 0.14 -19.36 25.89
CA ASN A 507 0.04 -19.52 24.46
C ASN A 507 1.26 -18.90 23.79
N ILE A 508 2.17 -19.75 23.32
CA ILE A 508 3.51 -19.37 22.80
C ILE A 508 3.51 -18.42 21.59
N TYR A 509 2.35 -18.19 20.96
CA TYR A 509 2.25 -17.32 19.77
C TYR A 509 1.44 -16.06 20.01
N SER A 510 0.50 -16.08 20.95
CA SER A 510 -0.39 -14.95 21.23
C SER A 510 0.00 -14.16 22.47
N ASP A 511 0.95 -14.69 23.25
CA ASP A 511 1.35 -14.23 24.58
C ASP A 511 0.18 -14.12 25.56
N TRP A 512 -0.88 -14.92 25.35
CA TRP A 512 -1.99 -15.03 26.28
C TRP A 512 -1.73 -16.13 27.29
N TYR A 513 -2.09 -15.85 28.53
CA TYR A 513 -2.15 -16.84 29.59
C TYR A 513 -3.60 -17.27 29.80
N VAL A 514 -3.76 -18.54 30.10
CA VAL A 514 -5.03 -19.12 30.48
C VAL A 514 -4.93 -19.85 31.80
N PHE A 515 -5.94 -19.66 32.64
CA PHE A 515 -6.10 -20.37 33.89
C PHE A 515 -7.35 -21.23 33.84
N ILE A 516 -7.17 -22.53 34.01
CA ILE A 516 -8.20 -23.55 33.91
C ILE A 516 -8.35 -24.19 35.29
N GLU A 517 -9.54 -24.05 35.86
CA GLU A 517 -9.89 -24.55 37.20
C GLU A 517 -10.66 -25.88 37.14
N GLU A 518 -11.32 -26.16 36.02
CA GLU A 518 -12.13 -27.36 35.80
C GLU A 518 -11.54 -28.22 34.68
N ASP A 519 -11.77 -29.53 34.73
CA ASP A 519 -11.26 -30.44 33.72
C ASP A 519 -11.76 -30.06 32.31
N PRO A 520 -10.86 -29.61 31.41
CA PRO A 520 -11.24 -29.14 30.09
C PRO A 520 -11.78 -30.28 29.21
N ILE A 521 -11.37 -31.54 29.45
CA ILE A 521 -11.87 -32.71 28.73
C ILE A 521 -13.30 -33.02 29.17
N MET A 522 -13.57 -33.02 30.48
CA MET A 522 -14.94 -33.19 30.98
C MET A 522 -15.86 -32.05 30.53
N CYS A 523 -15.37 -30.81 30.63
CA CYS A 523 -16.11 -29.62 30.22
C CYS A 523 -16.45 -29.66 28.73
N PHE A 524 -15.48 -30.04 27.88
CA PHE A 524 -15.67 -30.22 26.45
C PHE A 524 -16.67 -31.35 26.15
N ASN A 525 -16.60 -32.48 26.84
CA ASN A 525 -17.54 -33.58 26.63
C ASN A 525 -18.98 -33.17 26.96
N LYS A 526 -19.18 -32.33 27.98
CA LYS A 526 -20.50 -31.84 28.42
C LYS A 526 -21.05 -30.70 27.54
N THR A 527 -20.20 -29.74 27.15
CA THR A 527 -20.64 -28.46 26.57
C THR A 527 -20.12 -28.20 25.15
N LYS A 528 -19.24 -29.08 24.64
CA LYS A 528 -18.44 -28.88 23.42
C LYS A 528 -17.53 -27.65 23.44
N ASN A 529 -17.29 -27.09 24.63
CA ASN A 529 -16.45 -25.91 24.83
C ASN A 529 -15.50 -26.12 26.01
N VAL A 530 -14.40 -25.38 26.01
CA VAL A 530 -13.47 -25.30 27.14
C VAL A 530 -13.50 -23.88 27.69
N TYR A 531 -13.47 -23.73 29.00
CA TYR A 531 -13.56 -22.43 29.67
C TYR A 531 -12.37 -22.19 30.60
N GLY A 532 -12.00 -20.92 30.75
CA GLY A 532 -10.97 -20.51 31.70
C GLY A 532 -10.85 -18.99 31.78
N LYS A 533 -10.04 -18.51 32.72
CA LYS A 533 -9.72 -17.08 32.85
C LYS A 533 -8.58 -16.75 31.90
N LEU A 534 -8.66 -15.62 31.20
CA LEU A 534 -7.69 -15.19 30.20
C LEU A 534 -7.04 -13.86 30.61
N GLY A 535 -5.73 -13.73 30.39
CA GLY A 535 -4.96 -12.54 30.74
C GLY A 535 -3.68 -12.39 29.93
N ARG A 536 -3.08 -11.19 29.94
CA ARG A 536 -1.77 -10.91 29.31
C ARG A 536 -0.59 -11.22 30.21
N SER A 537 -0.86 -11.52 31.48
CA SER A 537 0.12 -11.95 32.46
C SER A 537 -0.54 -12.89 33.46
N VAL A 538 0.25 -13.71 34.15
CA VAL A 538 -0.27 -14.63 35.19
C VAL A 538 -0.98 -13.86 36.31
N LYS A 539 -0.47 -12.68 36.68
CA LYS A 539 -1.05 -11.82 37.73
C LYS A 539 -2.45 -11.31 37.40
N GLU A 540 -2.76 -11.12 36.12
CA GLU A 540 -4.08 -10.65 35.71
C GLU A 540 -5.16 -11.73 35.85
N LEU A 541 -4.80 -13.01 35.89
CA LEU A 541 -5.77 -14.12 35.83
C LEU A 541 -6.65 -14.22 37.06
N GLU A 542 -6.16 -13.82 38.23
CA GLU A 542 -6.87 -13.99 39.51
C GLU A 542 -8.22 -13.25 39.54
N ASN A 543 -8.29 -12.09 38.90
CA ASN A 543 -9.46 -11.18 38.92
C ASN A 543 -10.26 -11.17 37.61
N LYS A 544 -10.00 -12.10 36.67
CA LYS A 544 -10.68 -12.13 35.36
C LYS A 544 -11.90 -13.03 35.37
N THR A 545 -12.88 -12.69 34.55
CA THR A 545 -14.05 -13.53 34.33
C THR A 545 -13.71 -14.75 33.48
N ILE A 546 -14.38 -15.86 33.76
CA ILE A 546 -14.28 -17.09 32.97
C ILE A 546 -14.87 -16.82 31.57
N ARG A 547 -14.14 -17.24 30.54
CA ARG A 547 -14.55 -17.12 29.14
C ARG A 547 -14.28 -18.43 28.41
N GLN A 548 -14.96 -18.60 27.28
CA GLN A 548 -14.65 -19.69 26.36
C GLN A 548 -13.24 -19.52 25.80
N ILE A 549 -12.48 -20.60 25.81
CA ILE A 549 -11.15 -20.69 25.24
C ILE A 549 -11.30 -21.22 23.82
N PHE A 550 -10.82 -20.44 22.87
CA PHE A 550 -10.71 -20.86 21.48
C PHE A 550 -9.36 -21.58 21.27
N ASN A 551 -9.31 -22.59 20.40
CA ASN A 551 -8.11 -23.38 20.08
C ASN A 551 -7.49 -24.17 21.25
N PHE A 552 -8.30 -24.70 22.14
CA PHE A 552 -7.81 -25.56 23.23
C PHE A 552 -7.15 -26.85 22.72
N ASP A 553 -7.46 -27.25 21.48
CA ASP A 553 -6.97 -28.44 20.78
C ASP A 553 -5.78 -28.19 19.85
N SER A 554 -5.27 -26.95 19.79
CA SER A 554 -4.12 -26.59 18.97
C SER A 554 -2.79 -26.77 19.73
N ASN A 555 -1.73 -27.19 19.04
CA ASN A 555 -0.36 -27.36 19.58
C ASN A 555 0.35 -26.00 19.76
N CYS A 556 -0.21 -25.15 20.61
CA CYS A 556 0.25 -23.78 20.84
C CYS A 556 0.29 -23.40 22.32
N TRP A 557 0.20 -24.37 23.23
CA TRP A 557 0.23 -24.13 24.66
C TRP A 557 1.47 -24.75 25.29
N GLU A 558 2.04 -24.06 26.27
CA GLU A 558 3.05 -24.58 27.17
C GLU A 558 2.61 -24.42 28.63
N ILE A 559 3.01 -25.36 29.49
CA ILE A 559 2.69 -25.27 30.92
C ILE A 559 3.53 -24.18 31.57
N VAL A 560 2.90 -23.30 32.35
CA VAL A 560 3.61 -22.33 33.17
C VAL A 560 3.85 -22.97 34.52
N LYS A 561 5.09 -23.40 34.77
CA LYS A 561 5.50 -23.86 36.11
C LYS A 561 5.51 -22.65 37.05
N LYS A 562 4.81 -22.77 38.18
CA LYS A 562 4.84 -21.77 39.25
C LYS A 562 6.20 -21.72 39.94
#